data_AF-A0A967SWY7-F1
#
_entry.id   AF-A0A967SWY7-F1
#
_cell.length_a   1.000
_cell.length_b   1.000
_cell.length_c   1.000
_cell.angle_alpha   90.00
_cell.angle_beta   90.00
_cell.angle_gamma   90.00
#
_symmetry.space_group_name_H-M   'P 1'
#
loop_
_entity.id
_entity.type
_entity.pdbx_description
1 polymer ?
#
loop_
_entity_poly.entity_id
_entity_poly.type
_entity_poly.pdbx_seq_one_letter_code
_entity_poly.pdbx_strand_id
1 'polypeptide(L)' 'MDDGSGSIDISNIGGALEVNDGSGSLDIVEVTGDLQVDDGSGSMNIRDIGGSVTITDGSG' A
#
# COMPACT_ATOMS: atom_id res chain seq x y z
N MET A 1 -17.17 -10.76 11.79
CA MET A 1 -17.05 -9.29 11.76
C MET A 1 -15.81 -9.06 10.97
N ASP A 2 -15.99 -8.83 9.69
CA ASP A 2 -14.95 -8.54 8.72
C ASP A 2 -15.53 -7.32 8.00
N ASP A 3 -15.01 -6.14 8.30
CA ASP A 3 -15.51 -4.92 7.70
C ASP A 3 -14.85 -4.65 6.34
N GLY A 4 -13.79 -5.38 5.96
CA GLY A 4 -13.31 -5.72 4.60
C GLY A 4 -13.23 -4.62 3.54
N SER A 5 -13.44 -3.38 3.94
CA SER A 5 -13.64 -2.20 3.09
C SER A 5 -12.98 -0.98 3.72
N GLY A 6 -12.02 -1.24 4.61
CA GLY A 6 -11.20 -0.20 5.23
C GLY A 6 -10.42 0.55 4.15
N SER A 7 -10.26 1.86 4.36
CA SER A 7 -9.32 2.68 3.60
C SER A 7 -8.07 2.89 4.44
N ILE A 8 -6.91 2.62 3.85
CA ILE A 8 -5.60 2.86 4.47
C ILE A 8 -4.96 4.03 3.74
N ASP A 9 -4.76 5.13 4.46
CA ASP A 9 -4.08 6.33 3.95
C ASP A 9 -2.72 6.48 4.64
N ILE A 10 -1.63 6.41 3.87
CA ILE A 10 -0.26 6.54 4.37
C ILE A 10 0.44 7.67 3.62
N SER A 11 1.06 8.60 4.37
CA SER A 11 1.82 9.68 3.75
C SER A 11 3.06 10.11 4.55
N ASN A 12 4.00 10.78 3.86
CA ASN A 12 5.19 11.39 4.45
C ASN A 12 6.13 10.41 5.17
N ILE A 13 6.51 9.33 4.49
CA ILE A 13 7.38 8.30 5.06
C ILE A 13 8.84 8.56 4.67
N GLY A 14 9.67 8.85 5.67
CA GLY A 14 11.09 9.15 5.51
C GLY A 14 12.01 7.94 5.32
N GLY A 15 11.47 6.75 5.06
CA GLY A 15 12.21 5.49 5.05
C GLY A 15 11.49 4.40 4.26
N ALA A 16 11.91 3.15 4.47
CA ALA A 16 11.22 2.01 3.87
C ALA A 16 9.82 1.81 4.48
N LEU A 17 8.85 1.45 3.66
CA LEU A 17 7.46 1.21 4.03
C LEU A 17 7.05 -0.19 3.60
N GLU A 18 6.47 -0.96 4.53
CA GLU A 18 5.86 -2.26 4.27
C GLU A 18 4.38 -2.21 4.66
N VAL A 19 3.51 -2.58 3.73
CA VAL A 19 2.06 -2.54 3.89
C VAL A 19 1.47 -3.89 3.52
N ASN A 20 0.58 -4.39 4.37
CA ASN A 20 -0.18 -5.61 4.12
C ASN A 20 -1.67 -5.26 4.22
N ASP A 21 -2.36 -5.25 3.09
CA ASP A 21 -3.80 -5.07 3.00
C ASP A 21 -4.48 -6.35 2.52
N GLY A 22 -5.67 -6.63 3.04
CA GLY A 22 -6.43 -7.82 2.65
C GLY A 22 -7.52 -7.48 1.65
N SER A 23 -8.23 -6.37 1.90
CA SER A 23 -9.33 -5.91 1.05
C SER A 23 -9.71 -4.48 1.36
N GLY A 24 -9.84 -3.66 0.32
CA GLY A 24 -10.25 -2.26 0.48
C GLY A 24 -9.53 -1.30 -0.48
N SER A 25 -9.23 -0.10 0.02
CA SER A 25 -8.52 0.92 -0.74
C SER A 25 -7.24 1.37 -0.03
N LEU A 26 -6.12 1.30 -0.73
CA LEU A 26 -4.82 1.73 -0.25
C LEU A 26 -4.39 3.02 -0.96
N ASP A 27 -4.15 4.11 -0.24
CA ASP A 27 -3.58 5.34 -0.77
C ASP A 27 -2.24 5.64 -0.07
N ILE A 28 -1.14 5.51 -0.82
CA ILE A 28 0.23 5.75 -0.33
C ILE A 28 0.84 6.91 -1.12
N VAL A 29 1.31 7.93 -0.40
CA VAL A 29 1.85 9.16 -0.98
C VAL A 29 3.15 9.55 -0.28
N GLU A 30 4.14 10.06 -1.01
CA GLU A 30 5.39 10.61 -0.43
C GLU A 30 6.15 9.61 0.46
N VAL A 31 6.74 8.59 -0.16
CA VAL A 31 7.65 7.64 0.52
C VAL A 31 9.06 7.86 -0.03
N THR A 32 10.00 8.26 0.81
CA THR A 32 11.37 8.55 0.35
C THR A 32 12.23 7.28 0.21
N GLY A 33 11.83 6.17 0.84
CA GLY A 33 12.54 4.88 0.78
C GLY A 33 11.83 3.84 -0.09
N ASP A 34 12.22 2.58 0.10
CA ASP A 34 11.64 1.44 -0.62
C ASP A 34 10.23 1.14 -0.11
N LEU A 35 9.31 0.82 -1.03
CA LEU A 35 7.93 0.47 -0.74
C LEU A 35 7.68 -1.00 -1.09
N GLN A 36 7.16 -1.76 -0.12
CA GLN A 36 6.66 -3.10 -0.31
C GLN A 36 5.18 -3.17 0.08
N VAL A 37 4.34 -3.65 -0.84
CA VAL A 37 2.90 -3.80 -0.63
C VAL A 37 2.51 -5.24 -0.92
N ASP A 38 1.76 -5.85 -0.01
CA ASP A 38 1.05 -7.11 -0.20
C ASP A 38 -0.46 -6.80 -0.09
N ASP A 39 -1.20 -6.94 -1.19
CA ASP A 39 -2.64 -6.73 -1.25
C ASP A 39 -3.34 -8.04 -1.63
N GLY A 40 -4.49 -8.30 -1.03
CA GLY A 40 -5.34 -9.42 -1.39
C GLY A 40 -6.31 -9.09 -2.53
N SER A 41 -7.00 -7.95 -2.44
CA SER A 41 -8.04 -7.57 -3.41
C SER A 41 -8.56 -6.14 -3.19
N GLY A 42 -8.52 -5.29 -4.21
CA GLY A 42 -9.05 -3.94 -4.04
C GLY A 42 -8.48 -2.94 -5.02
N SER A 43 -8.35 -1.70 -4.57
CA SER A 43 -7.74 -0.62 -5.34
C SER A 43 -6.57 0.00 -4.59
N MET A 44 -5.42 0.07 -5.24
CA MET A 44 -4.23 0.71 -4.69
C MET A 44 -3.84 1.93 -5.53
N ASN A 45 -3.53 3.03 -4.83
CA ASN A 45 -3.01 4.27 -5.39
C ASN A 45 -1.67 4.56 -4.72
N ILE A 46 -0.59 4.49 -5.48
CA ILE A 46 0.77 4.71 -4.97
C ILE A 46 1.42 5.84 -5.77
N ARG A 47 1.87 6.89 -5.10
CA ARG A 47 2.43 8.10 -5.72
C ARG A 47 3.63 8.64 -4.95
N ASP A 48 4.54 9.32 -5.67
CA ASP A 48 5.71 10.01 -5.11
C ASP A 48 6.62 9.10 -4.25
N ILE A 49 7.06 7.98 -4.84
CA ILE A 49 8.00 7.05 -4.21
C ILE A 49 9.42 7.33 -4.71
N GLY A 50 10.34 7.57 -3.77
CA GLY A 50 11.75 7.85 -4.04
C GLY A 50 12.62 6.59 -4.17
N GLY A 51 12.17 5.47 -3.62
CA GLY A 51 12.86 4.17 -3.67
C GLY A 51 12.24 3.17 -4.65
N SER A 52 12.58 1.90 -4.46
CA SER A 52 12.03 0.80 -5.25
C SER A 52 10.61 0.46 -4.80
N VAL A 53 9.72 0.07 -5.72
CA VAL A 53 8.35 -0.35 -5.41
C VAL A 53 8.18 -1.83 -5.75
N THR A 54 7.76 -2.64 -4.77
CA THR A 54 7.41 -4.05 -4.93
C THR A 54 5.97 -4.26 -4.50
N ILE A 55 5.14 -4.84 -5.37
CA ILE A 55 3.71 -5.08 -5.12
C ILE A 55 3.43 -6.56 -5.36
N THR A 56 2.82 -7.20 -4.39
CA THR A 56 2.27 -8.55 -4.48
C THR A 56 0.75 -8.43 -4.39
N ASP A 57 0.03 -8.95 -5.39
CA ASP A 57 -1.43 -8.95 -5.43
C ASP A 57 -1.92 -10.41 -5.44
N GLY A 58 -2.78 -10.75 -4.49
CA GLY A 58 -3.35 -12.07 -4.28
C GLY A 58 -4.55 -12.40 -5.17
N SER A 59 -5.07 -11.44 -5.95
CA SER A 59 -6.24 -11.64 -6.80
C SER A 59 -5.88 -12.30 -8.15
N GLY A 60 -6.00 -13.63 -8.19
CA GLY A 60 -5.89 -14.49 -9.38
C GLY A 60 -7.16 -15.25 -9.69
#